data_AF-B0FZ58-F1
#
_entry.id   AF-B0FZ58-F1
#
_cell.length_a   1.000
_cell.length_b   1.000
_cell.length_c   1.000
_cell.angle_alpha   90.00
_cell.angle_beta   90.00
_cell.angle_gamma   90.00
#
_symmetry.space_group_name_H-M   'P 1'
#
loop_
_entity.id
_entity.type
_entity.pdbx_description
1 polymer ?
#
loop_
_entity_poly.entity_id
_entity_poly.type
_entity_poly.pdbx_seq_one_letter_code
_entity_poly.pdbx_strand_id
1 'polypeptide(L)'
;MLLRVTVIFIFIAAVYAGFFDDVSGVASDVGDFFTKQYSNVKDLLAGNQSELEKNIKRVKDLLIAVKEKAKMLELSASETQKQTISQVDNFINQITQFEQQAEQSGQAKFEENKAKWQELVENIFEKGGLEDVLKLLNVKGSSPASLVTAAILSLVFAFVC
;
A
#
# COMPACT_ATOMS: atom_id res chain seq x y z
N MET A 1 -4.25 27.86 23.86
CA MET A 1 -3.18 27.41 22.94
C MET A 1 -3.47 25.94 22.64
N LEU A 2 -4.14 25.66 21.53
CA LEU A 2 -4.59 24.30 21.17
C LEU A 2 -3.38 23.51 20.67
N LEU A 3 -2.99 22.50 21.43
CA LEU A 3 -1.95 21.54 21.09
C LEU A 3 -2.40 20.80 19.81
N ARG A 4 -1.75 21.12 18.68
CA ARG A 4 -1.96 20.38 17.42
C ARG A 4 -1.39 18.98 17.63
N VAL A 5 -2.26 17.98 17.69
CA VAL A 5 -1.87 16.56 17.65
C VAL A 5 -1.40 16.28 16.22
N THR A 6 -0.12 16.51 15.95
CA THR A 6 0.52 16.06 14.73
C THR A 6 0.78 14.57 14.90
N VAL A 7 -0.16 13.73 14.47
CA VAL A 7 0.10 12.31 14.26
C VAL A 7 1.01 12.23 13.04
N ILE A 8 2.31 12.15 13.29
CA ILE A 8 3.30 11.85 12.27
C ILE A 8 3.16 10.35 11.99
N PHE A 9 2.41 9.99 10.96
CA PHE A 9 2.51 8.67 10.35
C PHE A 9 3.88 8.59 9.65
N ILE A 10 4.89 8.13 10.40
CA ILE A 10 6.18 7.78 9.85
C ILE A 10 5.97 6.50 9.03
N PHE A 11 5.73 6.65 7.73
CA PHE A 11 5.82 5.55 6.79
C PHE A 11 7.26 5.03 6.81
N ILE A 12 7.42 3.75 7.13
CA ILE A 12 8.69 3.06 7.16
C ILE A 12 9.18 2.88 5.71
N ALA A 13 9.93 3.86 5.19
CA ALA A 13 10.54 3.79 3.86
C ALA A 13 11.48 2.59 3.68
N ALA A 14 11.99 2.00 4.79
CA ALA A 14 12.94 0.89 4.79
C ALA A 14 12.33 -0.49 4.49
N VAL A 15 11.00 -0.61 4.39
CA VAL A 15 10.31 -1.88 4.17
C VAL A 15 10.30 -2.30 2.68
N TYR A 16 10.43 -1.37 1.74
CA TYR A 16 10.07 -1.65 0.34
C TYR A 16 11.21 -2.19 -0.56
N ALA A 17 12.48 -2.08 -0.14
CA ALA A 17 13.64 -2.28 -1.01
C ALA A 17 13.83 -3.72 -1.56
N GLY A 18 13.20 -4.74 -0.96
CA GLY A 18 13.18 -6.12 -1.48
C GLY A 18 11.78 -6.64 -1.81
N PHE A 19 10.75 -5.82 -1.60
CA PHE A 19 9.37 -6.25 -1.77
C PHE A 19 8.98 -6.42 -3.25
N PHE A 20 9.48 -5.53 -4.11
CA PHE A 20 9.16 -5.47 -5.53
C PHE A 20 10.10 -6.26 -6.44
N ASP A 21 11.24 -6.74 -5.92
CA ASP A 21 12.26 -7.45 -6.72
C ASP A 21 11.75 -8.82 -7.21
N ASP A 22 10.93 -9.49 -6.39
CA ASP A 22 10.39 -10.82 -6.72
C ASP A 22 9.03 -10.79 -7.44
N VAL A 23 8.43 -9.61 -7.66
CA VAL A 23 7.07 -9.50 -8.20
C VAL A 23 7.14 -9.20 -9.70
N SER A 24 6.91 -10.22 -10.51
CA SER A 24 6.89 -10.11 -11.96
C SER A 24 5.81 -9.13 -12.43
N GLY A 25 6.20 -8.08 -13.16
CA GLY A 25 5.27 -7.11 -13.75
C GLY A 25 5.18 -5.77 -13.02
N VAL A 26 5.83 -5.60 -11.87
CA VAL A 26 5.97 -4.29 -11.22
C VAL A 26 7.13 -3.53 -11.83
N ALA A 27 6.87 -2.31 -12.31
CA ALA A 27 7.93 -1.48 -12.87
C ALA A 27 8.90 -0.98 -11.77
N SER A 28 10.19 -0.91 -12.09
CA SER A 28 11.22 -0.32 -11.22
C SER A 28 10.86 1.10 -10.73
N ASP A 29 10.13 1.89 -11.53
CA ASP A 29 9.59 3.21 -11.14
C ASP A 29 8.65 3.16 -9.94
N VAL A 30 7.90 2.07 -9.74
CA VAL A 30 6.97 1.88 -8.62
C VAL A 30 7.75 1.67 -7.32
N GLY A 31 8.74 0.76 -7.37
CA GLY A 31 9.62 0.50 -6.24
C GLY A 31 10.40 1.74 -5.84
N ASP A 32 10.97 2.46 -6.80
CA ASP A 32 11.70 3.70 -6.54
C ASP A 32 10.79 4.80 -5.98
N PHE A 33 9.58 4.95 -6.51
CA PHE A 33 8.62 5.93 -6.00
C PHE A 33 8.25 5.63 -4.54
N PHE A 34 7.76 4.42 -4.23
CA PHE A 34 7.29 4.09 -2.88
C PHE A 34 8.41 3.95 -1.84
N THR A 35 9.65 3.73 -2.28
CA THR A 35 10.82 3.63 -1.38
C THR A 35 11.50 4.98 -1.16
N LYS A 36 11.57 5.85 -2.18
CA LYS A 36 12.40 7.07 -2.15
C LYS A 36 11.62 8.38 -2.18
N GLN A 37 10.43 8.40 -2.79
CA GLN A 37 9.67 9.64 -3.05
C GLN A 37 8.40 9.72 -2.22
N TYR A 38 7.73 8.60 -1.98
CA TYR A 38 6.50 8.53 -1.21
C TYR A 38 6.77 8.76 0.27
N SER A 39 6.14 9.79 0.83
CA SER A 39 6.09 10.04 2.26
C SER A 39 4.65 9.92 2.79
N ASN A 40 3.67 10.38 2.02
CA ASN A 40 2.26 10.36 2.41
C ASN A 40 1.34 10.41 1.18
N VAL A 41 0.03 10.28 1.42
CA VAL A 41 -1.00 10.24 0.38
C VAL A 41 -0.97 11.47 -0.56
N LYS A 42 -0.50 12.63 -0.09
CA LYS A 42 -0.41 13.83 -0.94
C LYS A 42 0.59 13.67 -2.09
N ASP A 43 1.60 12.82 -1.94
CA ASP A 43 2.59 12.56 -3.00
C ASP A 43 1.98 11.77 -4.17
N LEU A 44 0.81 11.16 -3.95
CA LEU A 44 0.03 10.49 -5.00
C LEU A 44 -0.90 11.46 -5.74
N LEU A 45 -1.12 12.67 -5.23
CA LEU A 45 -1.99 13.65 -5.90
C LEU A 45 -1.26 14.25 -7.10
N ALA A 46 -2.01 14.42 -8.19
CA ALA A 46 -1.46 14.88 -9.45
C ALA A 46 -1.65 16.38 -9.67
N GLY A 47 -0.67 17.01 -10.32
CA GLY A 47 -0.76 18.36 -10.84
C GLY A 47 -1.35 18.44 -12.25
N ASN A 48 -1.34 17.34 -13.00
CA ASN A 48 -1.86 17.24 -14.37
C ASN A 48 -2.30 15.81 -14.71
N GLN A 49 -2.93 15.63 -15.89
CA GLN A 49 -3.45 14.34 -16.34
C GLN A 49 -2.37 13.25 -16.46
N SER A 50 -1.19 13.59 -16.97
CA SER A 50 -0.11 12.61 -17.14
C SER A 50 0.42 12.10 -15.80
N GLU A 51 0.59 12.99 -14.83
CA GLU A 51 0.93 12.63 -13.45
C GLU A 51 -0.16 11.79 -12.79
N LEU A 52 -1.42 12.09 -13.07
CA LEU A 52 -2.56 11.33 -12.55
C LEU A 52 -2.54 9.89 -13.05
N GLU A 53 -2.45 9.68 -14.36
CA GLU A 53 -2.35 8.35 -14.97
C GLU A 53 -1.13 7.58 -14.44
N LYS A 54 0.01 8.26 -14.28
CA LYS A 54 1.22 7.66 -13.72
C LYS A 54 1.01 7.21 -12.27
N ASN A 55 0.39 8.05 -11.44
CA ASN A 55 0.16 7.75 -10.02
C ASN A 55 -0.92 6.67 -9.84
N ILE A 56 -1.97 6.65 -10.68
CA ILE A 56 -2.95 5.55 -10.75
C ILE A 56 -2.23 4.23 -10.99
N LYS A 57 -1.39 4.18 -12.03
CA LYS A 57 -0.65 2.97 -12.38
C LYS A 57 0.27 2.51 -11.24
N ARG A 58 0.98 3.44 -10.60
CA ARG A 58 1.86 3.13 -9.46
C ARG A 58 1.11 2.46 -8.30
N VAL A 59 -0.04 3.00 -7.91
CA VAL A 59 -0.85 2.42 -6.83
C VAL A 59 -1.42 1.07 -7.25
N LYS A 60 -1.89 0.93 -8.49
CA LYS A 60 -2.36 -0.34 -9.03
C LYS A 60 -1.28 -1.42 -8.96
N ASP A 61 -0.09 -1.11 -9.46
CA ASP A 61 1.05 -2.04 -9.47
C ASP A 61 1.51 -2.38 -8.04
N LEU A 62 1.49 -1.41 -7.11
CA LEU A 62 1.72 -1.67 -5.68
C LEU A 62 0.69 -2.68 -5.13
N LEU A 63 -0.60 -2.47 -5.37
CA LEU A 63 -1.64 -3.34 -4.85
C LEU A 63 -1.56 -4.75 -5.45
N ILE A 64 -1.21 -4.88 -6.74
CA ILE A 64 -0.94 -6.18 -7.38
C ILE A 64 0.23 -6.87 -6.68
N ALA A 65 1.32 -6.16 -6.40
CA ALA A 65 2.46 -6.71 -5.68
C ALA A 65 2.10 -7.19 -4.27
N VAL A 66 1.32 -6.38 -3.55
CA VAL A 66 0.76 -6.73 -2.22
C VAL A 66 -0.07 -7.99 -2.32
N LYS A 67 -0.95 -8.11 -3.31
CA LYS A 67 -1.75 -9.30 -3.55
C LYS A 67 -0.90 -10.53 -3.84
N GLU A 68 0.10 -10.43 -4.72
CA GLU A 68 0.96 -11.57 -5.08
C GLU A 68 1.76 -12.08 -3.89
N LYS A 69 2.33 -11.16 -3.10
CA LYS A 69 3.02 -11.52 -1.85
C LYS A 69 2.03 -12.10 -0.82
N ALA A 70 0.80 -11.59 -0.77
CA ALA A 70 -0.22 -12.05 0.17
C ALA A 70 -0.76 -13.45 -0.14
N LYS A 71 -0.88 -13.81 -1.43
CA LYS A 71 -1.24 -15.17 -1.86
C LYS A 71 -0.31 -16.24 -1.29
N MET A 72 0.98 -15.92 -1.12
CA MET A 72 1.93 -16.86 -0.49
C MET A 72 1.64 -17.10 1.00
N LEU A 73 0.98 -16.15 1.66
CA LEU A 73 0.54 -16.27 3.04
C LEU A 73 -0.87 -16.86 3.16
N GLU A 74 -1.68 -16.85 2.10
CA GLU A 74 -3.10 -17.23 2.12
C GLU A 74 -3.34 -18.68 2.57
N LEU A 75 -2.40 -19.59 2.29
CA LEU A 75 -2.43 -20.99 2.73
C LEU A 75 -2.17 -21.16 4.24
N SER A 76 -1.48 -20.20 4.87
CA SER A 76 -1.16 -20.20 6.31
C SER A 76 -1.88 -19.09 7.09
N ALA A 77 -2.70 -18.30 6.39
CA ALA A 77 -3.40 -17.16 6.94
C ALA A 77 -4.66 -17.58 7.72
N SER A 78 -4.91 -16.88 8.83
CA SER A 78 -6.19 -16.96 9.54
C SER A 78 -7.33 -16.35 8.71
N GLU A 79 -8.58 -16.67 9.04
CA GLU A 79 -9.75 -16.12 8.33
C GLU A 79 -9.80 -14.58 8.35
N THR A 80 -9.36 -13.96 9.45
CA THR A 80 -9.23 -12.49 9.54
C THR A 80 -8.20 -11.95 8.54
N GLN A 81 -7.06 -12.62 8.39
CA GLN A 81 -6.02 -12.22 7.44
C GLN A 81 -6.51 -12.40 6.00
N LYS A 82 -7.25 -13.46 5.70
CA LYS A 82 -7.88 -13.67 4.38
C LYS A 82 -8.89 -12.57 4.05
N GLN A 83 -9.67 -12.11 5.02
CA GLN A 83 -10.58 -10.96 4.83
C GLN A 83 -9.80 -9.68 4.49
N THR A 84 -8.69 -9.41 5.19
CA THR A 84 -7.84 -8.25 4.89
C THR A 84 -7.18 -8.37 3.50
N ILE A 85 -6.73 -9.57 3.10
CA ILE A 85 -6.19 -9.82 1.75
C ILE A 85 -7.28 -9.61 0.68
N SER A 86 -8.50 -10.06 0.93
CA SER A 86 -9.64 -9.86 0.02
C SER A 86 -10.00 -8.37 -0.15
N GLN A 87 -9.72 -7.51 0.82
CA GLN A 87 -9.88 -6.06 0.64
C GLN A 87 -8.91 -5.49 -0.41
N VAL A 88 -7.71 -6.06 -0.55
CA VAL A 88 -6.76 -5.66 -1.61
C VAL A 88 -7.34 -5.92 -3.00
N ASP A 89 -8.04 -7.03 -3.18
CA ASP A 89 -8.74 -7.32 -4.45
C ASP A 89 -9.80 -6.26 -4.78
N ASN A 90 -10.54 -5.82 -3.76
CA ASN A 90 -11.52 -4.76 -3.91
C ASN A 90 -10.83 -3.44 -4.33
N PHE A 91 -9.72 -3.07 -3.70
CA PHE A 91 -8.97 -1.87 -4.08
C PHE A 91 -8.42 -1.96 -5.50
N ILE A 92 -7.87 -3.10 -5.92
CA ILE A 92 -7.41 -3.30 -7.30
C ILE A 92 -8.56 -3.09 -8.29
N ASN A 93 -9.75 -3.60 -7.99
CA ASN A 93 -10.92 -3.42 -8.84
C ASN A 93 -11.36 -1.96 -8.92
N GLN A 94 -11.43 -1.25 -7.79
CA GLN A 94 -11.75 0.17 -7.74
C GLN A 94 -10.76 1.02 -8.55
N ILE A 95 -9.46 0.77 -8.36
CA ILE A 95 -8.41 1.47 -9.11
C ILE A 95 -8.48 1.15 -10.61
N THR A 96 -8.74 -0.10 -10.99
CA THR A 96 -8.85 -0.49 -12.41
C THR A 96 -10.06 0.18 -13.08
N GLN A 97 -11.20 0.26 -12.40
CA GLN A 97 -12.38 0.98 -12.92
C GLN A 97 -12.10 2.48 -13.05
N PHE A 98 -11.43 3.06 -12.05
CA PHE A 98 -11.07 4.47 -12.08
C PHE A 98 -10.04 4.81 -13.16
N GLU A 99 -9.04 3.96 -13.37
CA GLU A 99 -8.05 4.08 -14.45
C GLU A 99 -8.74 4.19 -15.82
N GLN A 100 -9.63 3.24 -16.13
CA GLN A 100 -10.40 3.27 -17.38
C GLN A 100 -11.25 4.53 -17.52
N GLN A 101 -11.88 4.98 -16.43
CA GLN A 101 -12.65 6.22 -16.43
C GLN A 101 -11.76 7.45 -16.68
N ALA A 102 -10.60 7.52 -16.03
CA ALA A 102 -9.66 8.63 -16.13
C ALA A 102 -9.05 8.73 -17.54
N GLU A 103 -8.73 7.59 -18.15
CA GLU A 103 -8.26 7.51 -19.54
C GLU A 103 -9.34 7.94 -20.54
N GLN A 104 -10.58 7.46 -20.37
CA GLN A 104 -11.69 7.78 -21.26
C GLN A 104 -12.10 9.26 -21.20
N SER A 105 -12.11 9.83 -20.00
CA SER A 105 -12.50 11.22 -19.79
C SER A 105 -11.39 12.23 -20.07
N GLY A 106 -10.13 11.79 -19.92
CA GLY A 106 -8.93 12.55 -20.22
C GLY A 106 -8.84 13.88 -19.49
N GLN A 107 -8.01 14.77 -20.05
CA GLN A 107 -7.68 16.06 -19.43
C GLN A 107 -8.88 16.99 -19.24
N ALA A 108 -9.95 16.82 -20.03
CA ALA A 108 -11.16 17.64 -19.94
C ALA A 108 -11.87 17.50 -18.58
N LYS A 109 -11.70 16.36 -17.91
CA LYS A 109 -12.26 16.10 -16.58
C LYS A 109 -11.19 15.97 -15.49
N PHE A 110 -10.00 16.51 -15.72
CA PHE A 110 -8.87 16.36 -14.80
C PHE A 110 -9.22 16.74 -13.35
N GLU A 111 -9.86 17.88 -13.10
CA GLU A 111 -10.21 18.31 -11.74
C GLU A 111 -11.24 17.36 -11.07
N GLU A 112 -12.20 16.83 -11.84
CA GLU A 112 -13.16 15.83 -11.35
C GLU A 112 -12.44 14.52 -11.01
N ASN A 113 -11.56 14.06 -11.90
CA ASN A 113 -10.79 12.84 -11.70
C ASN A 113 -9.79 12.99 -10.55
N LYS A 114 -9.17 14.16 -10.38
CA LYS A 114 -8.25 14.46 -9.28
C LYS A 114 -8.96 14.36 -7.92
N ALA A 115 -10.16 14.90 -7.81
CA ALA A 115 -10.95 14.80 -6.57
C ALA A 115 -11.32 13.35 -6.24
N LYS A 116 -11.80 12.59 -7.24
CA LYS A 116 -12.10 11.16 -7.09
C LYS A 116 -10.86 10.34 -6.75
N TRP A 117 -9.74 10.66 -7.38
CA TRP A 117 -8.46 10.03 -7.11
C TRP A 117 -8.03 10.24 -5.66
N GLN A 118 -8.12 11.48 -5.17
CA GLN A 118 -7.83 11.80 -3.78
C GLN A 118 -8.67 10.95 -2.82
N GLU A 119 -9.98 10.88 -3.04
CA GLU A 119 -10.86 10.06 -2.22
C GLU A 119 -10.45 8.57 -2.24
N LEU A 120 -10.12 8.04 -3.43
CA LEU A 120 -9.66 6.66 -3.57
C LEU A 120 -8.36 6.40 -2.81
N VAL A 121 -7.34 7.24 -2.97
CA VAL A 121 -6.05 7.02 -2.28
C VAL A 121 -6.17 7.20 -0.76
N GLU A 122 -6.98 8.14 -0.28
CA GLU A 122 -7.29 8.26 1.16
C GLU A 122 -8.01 7.01 1.67
N ASN A 123 -9.00 6.52 0.92
CA ASN A 123 -9.74 5.32 1.29
C ASN A 123 -8.85 4.08 1.29
N ILE A 124 -7.88 3.96 0.39
CA ILE A 124 -6.96 2.81 0.33
C ILE A 124 -5.90 2.88 1.43
N PHE A 125 -5.18 4.00 1.53
CA PHE A 125 -3.99 4.11 2.37
C PHE A 125 -4.28 4.52 3.82
N GLU A 126 -5.37 5.25 4.08
CA GLU A 126 -5.68 5.73 5.44
C GLU A 126 -6.85 5.00 6.10
N LYS A 127 -7.87 4.59 5.32
CA LYS A 127 -9.11 3.99 5.88
C LYS A 127 -9.28 2.51 5.57
N GLY A 128 -8.58 2.00 4.56
CA GLY A 128 -8.91 0.76 3.88
C GLY A 128 -8.24 -0.48 4.45
N GLY A 129 -7.45 -0.36 5.51
CA GLY A 129 -6.75 -1.52 6.09
C GLY A 129 -5.58 -2.03 5.25
N LEU A 130 -5.14 -1.29 4.20
CA LEU A 130 -3.91 -1.64 3.47
C LEU A 130 -2.69 -1.71 4.40
N GLU A 131 -2.64 -0.83 5.41
CA GLU A 131 -1.61 -0.87 6.45
C GLU A 131 -1.58 -2.21 7.18
N ASP A 132 -2.74 -2.79 7.49
CA ASP A 132 -2.83 -4.09 8.15
C ASP A 132 -2.34 -5.21 7.24
N VAL A 133 -2.64 -5.15 5.94
CA VAL A 133 -2.07 -6.10 4.97
C VAL A 133 -0.55 -5.98 4.90
N LEU A 134 -0.01 -4.76 4.85
CA LEU A 134 1.45 -4.54 4.82
C LEU A 134 2.13 -5.04 6.09
N LYS A 135 1.50 -4.87 7.25
CA LYS A 135 1.96 -5.47 8.52
C LYS A 135 1.92 -7.00 8.49
N LEU A 136 0.85 -7.59 7.96
CA LEU A 136 0.67 -9.04 7.83
C LEU A 136 1.69 -9.67 6.88
N LEU A 137 1.97 -8.98 5.79
CA LEU A 137 3.02 -9.33 4.85
C LEU A 137 4.42 -9.32 5.48
N ASN A 138 4.52 -8.83 6.72
CA ASN A 138 5.70 -8.80 7.58
C ASN A 138 6.93 -8.70 6.71
N VAL A 139 7.08 -7.56 6.06
CA VAL A 139 8.33 -7.26 5.40
C VAL A 139 9.38 -7.25 6.49
N LYS A 140 9.99 -8.42 6.69
CA LYS A 140 11.14 -8.67 7.52
C LYS A 140 12.28 -7.93 6.84
N GLY A 141 12.28 -6.61 6.98
CA GLY A 141 13.51 -5.85 7.00
C GLY A 141 14.28 -6.34 8.21
N SER A 142 15.27 -7.19 7.96
CA SER A 142 16.24 -7.61 8.94
C SER A 142 17.14 -6.42 9.35
N SER A 143 16.71 -5.67 10.39
CA SER A 143 17.45 -4.98 11.49
C SER A 143 18.51 -3.89 11.15
N PRO A 144 19.00 -3.00 12.07
CA PRO A 144 19.07 -3.11 13.55
C PRO A 144 18.93 -1.79 14.37
N ALA A 145 17.80 -1.54 15.07
CA ALA A 145 17.74 -0.55 16.18
C ALA A 145 16.45 -0.62 17.02
N SER A 146 16.09 -1.80 17.54
CA SER A 146 15.19 -1.94 18.70
C SER A 146 15.24 -3.39 19.20
N LEU A 147 16.40 -3.76 19.71
CA LEU A 147 16.41 -4.62 20.88
C LEU A 147 15.96 -3.72 22.05
N VAL A 148 15.12 -4.27 22.94
CA VAL A 148 14.46 -3.60 24.07
C VAL A 148 13.19 -2.83 23.61
N THR A 149 11.97 -3.40 23.64
CA THR A 149 11.29 -4.00 24.79
C THR A 149 10.08 -4.85 24.35
N ALA A 150 9.98 -6.04 24.93
CA ALA A 150 8.90 -7.02 25.00
C ALA A 150 7.50 -6.72 24.42
N ALA A 151 7.06 -7.62 23.51
CA ALA A 151 5.73 -8.25 23.35
C ALA A 151 5.65 -8.68 21.87
N ILE A 152 5.78 -9.94 21.47
CA ILE A 152 4.86 -11.06 21.69
C ILE A 152 5.68 -12.34 21.45
N LEU A 153 6.12 -12.98 22.54
CA LEU A 153 6.39 -14.41 22.55
C LEU A 153 5.08 -15.08 22.95
N SER A 154 4.18 -15.30 21.98
CA SER A 154 3.02 -16.18 22.12
C SER A 154 2.41 -16.36 20.74
N LEU A 155 2.91 -17.36 20.00
CA LEU A 155 2.19 -18.16 18.98
C LEU A 155 3.11 -19.12 18.18
N VAL A 156 4.29 -19.51 18.71
CA VAL A 156 5.12 -20.60 18.11
C VAL A 156 5.62 -21.62 19.15
N PHE A 157 5.09 -21.63 20.39
CA PHE A 157 5.40 -22.67 21.39
C PHE A 157 4.20 -23.59 21.67
N ALA A 158 3.44 -23.96 20.64
CA ALA A 158 2.40 -25.01 20.74
C ALA A 158 2.66 -26.22 19.82
N PHE A 159 3.78 -26.26 19.11
CA PHE A 159 4.23 -27.46 18.39
C PHE A 159 5.73 -27.60 18.63
N VAL A 160 6.15 -28.74 19.16
CA VAL A 160 7.52 -29.11 19.58
C VAL A 160 7.89 -28.72 21.02
N CYS A 161 7.26 -29.40 21.99
CA CYS A 161 7.92 -30.35 22.92
C CYS A 161 6.83 -30.96 23.83
#